data_AF-A0A947RTC8-F1
#
_entry.id   AF-A0A947RTC8-F1
#
_cell.length_a   1.000
_cell.length_b   1.000
_cell.length_c   1.000
_cell.angle_alpha   90.00
_cell.angle_beta   90.00
_cell.angle_gamma   90.00
#
_symmetry.space_group_name_H-M   'P 1'
#
loop_
_entity.id
_entity.type
_entity.pdbx_description
1 polymer ?
#
loop_
_entity_poly.entity_id
_entity_poly.type
_entity_poly.pdbx_seq_one_letter_code
_entity_poly.pdbx_strand_id
1 'polypeptide(L)'
;LLLALREDHGDHLLGAYGFRDALNPTFDIDAPVQHGRVVPGRGWYDTDYLGIDQGPILAMIENHRSGLVWRCMRRNPHVIRALRAAGFTGGWLSDAGGGS
;
A
#
# COMPACT_ATOMS: atom_id res chain seq x y z
N LEU A 1 -11.67 -6.29 -5.36
CA LEU A 1 -10.32 -6.83 -5.13
C LEU A 1 -10.07 -7.16 -3.65
N LEU A 2 -10.01 -6.19 -2.73
CA LEU A 2 -9.73 -6.49 -1.30
C LEU A 2 -10.78 -7.39 -0.63
N LEU A 3 -12.07 -7.21 -0.98
CA LEU A 3 -13.13 -8.10 -0.48
C LEU A 3 -12.97 -9.52 -1.01
N ALA A 4 -12.74 -9.68 -2.32
CA ALA A 4 -12.47 -10.98 -2.93
C ALA A 4 -11.24 -11.68 -2.31
N LEU A 5 -10.14 -10.94 -2.10
CA LEU A 5 -8.95 -11.50 -1.43
C LEU A 5 -9.26 -12.00 -0.02
N ARG A 6 -10.11 -11.28 0.73
CA ARG A 6 -10.55 -11.71 2.06
C ARG A 6 -11.46 -12.93 2.00
N GLU A 7 -12.42 -12.95 1.08
CA GLU A 7 -13.37 -14.04 0.89
C GLU A 7 -12.66 -15.34 0.47
N ASP A 8 -11.72 -15.24 -0.46
CA ASP A 8 -11.06 -16.39 -1.08
C ASP A 8 -9.93 -16.97 -0.21
N HIS A 9 -9.16 -16.12 0.48
CA HIS A 9 -7.95 -16.54 1.19
C HIS A 9 -8.06 -16.51 2.72
N GLY A 10 -9.04 -15.78 3.28
CA GLY A 10 -9.30 -15.73 4.71
C GLY A 10 -8.05 -15.53 5.57
N ASP A 11 -7.94 -16.31 6.64
CA ASP A 11 -6.87 -16.19 7.65
C ASP A 11 -5.46 -16.58 7.14
N HIS A 12 -5.36 -17.15 5.93
CA HIS A 12 -4.06 -17.42 5.31
C HIS A 12 -3.40 -16.13 4.85
N LEU A 13 -4.19 -15.20 4.34
CA LEU A 13 -3.71 -13.91 3.85
C LEU A 13 -4.00 -12.75 4.81
N LEU A 14 -5.11 -12.81 5.57
CA LEU A 14 -5.48 -11.77 6.52
C LEU A 14 -5.06 -12.18 7.93
N GLY A 15 -4.26 -11.36 8.60
CA GLY A 15 -3.92 -11.56 10.00
C GLY A 15 -4.02 -10.27 10.82
N ALA A 16 -3.35 -10.24 11.97
CA ALA A 16 -3.50 -9.19 12.98
C ALA A 16 -3.19 -7.76 12.47
N TYR A 17 -2.33 -7.64 11.44
CA TYR A 17 -1.92 -6.34 10.87
C TYR A 17 -2.48 -6.08 9.47
N GLY A 18 -3.51 -6.83 9.06
CA GLY A 18 -4.09 -6.72 7.72
C GLY A 18 -3.60 -7.83 6.79
N PHE A 19 -3.53 -7.55 5.49
CA PHE A 19 -3.06 -8.52 4.51
C PHE A 19 -1.56 -8.75 4.67
N ARG A 20 -1.12 -10.00 4.63
CA ARG A 20 0.28 -10.39 4.56
C ARG A 20 0.88 -9.95 3.22
N ASP A 21 2.20 -9.95 3.17
CA ASP A 21 2.98 -9.32 2.11
C ASP A 21 2.65 -9.86 0.71
N ALA A 22 2.57 -11.18 0.58
CA ALA A 22 2.41 -11.83 -0.71
C ALA A 22 1.70 -13.18 -0.62
N LEU A 23 1.23 -13.65 -1.78
CA LEU A 23 0.72 -15.01 -1.98
C LEU A 23 1.02 -15.49 -3.40
N ASN A 24 1.11 -16.80 -3.58
CA ASN A 24 1.25 -17.46 -4.87
C ASN A 24 0.34 -18.71 -4.93
N PRO A 25 -0.87 -18.61 -5.52
CA PRO A 25 -1.83 -19.71 -5.55
C PRO A 25 -1.35 -20.91 -6.36
N THR A 26 -0.38 -20.72 -7.26
CA THR A 26 0.14 -21.77 -8.15
C THR A 26 1.27 -22.59 -7.53
N PHE A 27 1.85 -22.12 -6.42
CA PHE A 27 2.91 -22.82 -5.72
C PHE A 27 2.30 -23.81 -4.71
N ASP A 28 1.85 -24.96 -5.21
CA ASP A 28 1.27 -26.07 -4.43
C ASP A 28 2.16 -27.31 -4.51
N ILE A 29 3.45 -27.10 -4.26
CA ILE A 29 4.45 -28.17 -4.20
C ILE A 29 4.81 -28.48 -2.75
N ASP A 30 4.87 -29.76 -2.41
CA ASP A 30 5.33 -30.23 -1.11
C ASP A 30 6.86 -30.21 -1.07
N ALA A 31 7.40 -29.01 -0.87
CA ALA A 31 8.82 -28.75 -0.75
C ALA A 31 9.09 -27.80 0.42
N PRO A 32 10.24 -27.93 1.10
CA PRO A 32 10.62 -27.00 2.14
C PRO A 32 10.77 -25.58 1.56
N VAL A 33 10.08 -24.62 2.18
CA VAL A 33 10.20 -23.20 1.86
C VAL A 33 10.99 -22.49 2.96
N GLN A 34 11.83 -21.53 2.57
CA GLN A 34 12.65 -20.77 3.53
C GLN A 34 11.83 -19.70 4.26
N HIS A 35 10.87 -19.08 3.57
CA HIS A 35 9.95 -18.07 4.11
C HIS A 35 8.51 -18.41 3.70
N GLY A 36 7.55 -17.97 4.51
CA GLY A 36 6.14 -18.24 4.30
C GLY A 36 5.75 -19.70 4.57
N ARG A 37 4.60 -20.09 4.02
CA ARG A 37 3.99 -21.41 4.21
C ARG A 37 3.21 -21.83 2.98
N VAL A 38 3.33 -23.10 2.61
CA VAL A 38 2.44 -23.75 1.63
C VAL A 38 1.18 -24.27 2.33
N VAL A 39 0.01 -23.97 1.76
CA VAL A 39 -1.29 -24.48 2.19
C VAL A 39 -1.81 -25.41 1.08
N PRO A 40 -1.96 -26.71 1.34
CA PRO A 40 -2.39 -27.67 0.32
C PRO A 40 -3.68 -27.26 -0.39
N GLY A 41 -3.67 -27.27 -1.72
CA GLY A 41 -4.80 -26.87 -2.55
C GLY A 41 -5.09 -25.36 -2.57
N ARG A 42 -4.24 -24.54 -1.94
CA ARG A 42 -4.38 -23.08 -1.87
C ARG A 42 -3.10 -22.31 -2.22
N GLY A 43 -1.98 -23.00 -2.39
CA GLY A 43 -0.68 -22.43 -2.76
C GLY A 43 0.12 -21.88 -1.59
N TRP A 44 1.08 -21.01 -1.89
CA TRP A 44 1.98 -20.40 -0.90
C TRP A 44 1.48 -19.04 -0.42
N TYR A 45 1.69 -18.77 0.86
CA TYR A 45 1.40 -17.49 1.51
C TYR A 45 2.63 -17.04 2.28
N ASP A 46 2.93 -15.73 2.21
CA ASP A 46 3.92 -15.16 3.10
C ASP A 46 3.41 -15.23 4.56
N THR A 47 4.33 -15.25 5.52
CA THR A 47 4.03 -15.11 6.95
C THR A 47 4.32 -13.71 7.47
N ASP A 48 5.08 -12.92 6.73
CA ASP A 48 5.62 -11.65 7.20
C ASP A 48 4.73 -10.45 6.84
N TYR A 49 5.04 -9.32 7.50
CA TYR A 49 4.51 -8.00 7.18
C TYR A 49 5.68 -7.05 6.97
N LEU A 50 5.84 -6.54 5.75
CA LEU A 50 6.84 -5.51 5.48
C LEU A 50 6.22 -4.13 5.64
N GLY A 51 6.82 -3.29 6.49
CA GLY A 51 6.32 -1.94 6.75
C GLY A 51 6.27 -1.06 5.50
N ILE A 52 7.14 -1.33 4.52
CA ILE A 52 7.16 -0.65 3.22
C ILE A 52 5.94 -0.99 2.35
N ASP A 53 5.28 -2.12 2.59
CA ASP A 53 4.08 -2.55 1.85
C ASP A 53 2.80 -2.18 2.62
N GLN A 54 2.82 -2.31 3.94
CA GLN A 54 1.67 -1.95 4.80
C GLN A 54 1.44 -0.44 4.90
N GLY A 55 2.52 0.34 5.00
CA GLY A 55 2.46 1.80 5.14
C GLY A 55 1.70 2.46 3.98
N PRO A 56 2.06 2.18 2.72
CA PRO A 56 1.34 2.69 1.56
C PRO A 56 -0.13 2.26 1.50
N ILE A 57 -0.50 1.03 1.90
CA ILE A 57 -1.90 0.59 1.93
C ILE A 57 -2.73 1.54 2.80
N LEU A 58 -2.31 1.78 4.04
CA LEU A 58 -3.04 2.67 4.95
C LEU A 58 -3.02 4.13 4.48
N ALA A 59 -1.85 4.61 4.05
CA ALA A 59 -1.69 5.99 3.58
C ALA A 59 -2.57 6.28 2.35
N MET A 60 -2.68 5.33 1.42
CA MET A 60 -3.49 5.51 0.21
C MET A 60 -4.98 5.33 0.46
N ILE A 61 -5.40 4.46 1.38
CA ILE A 61 -6.80 4.39 1.83
C ILE A 61 -7.23 5.74 2.43
N GLU A 62 -6.40 6.32 3.31
CA GLU A 62 -6.72 7.61 3.91
C GLU A 62 -6.65 8.76 2.89
N ASN A 63 -5.74 8.70 1.91
CA ASN A 63 -5.75 9.65 0.80
C ASN A 63 -7.01 9.55 -0.06
N HIS A 64 -7.53 8.35 -0.28
CA HIS A 64 -8.78 8.16 -1.00
C HIS A 64 -9.97 8.70 -0.21
N ARG A 65 -10.04 8.41 1.10
CA ARG A 65 -11.17 8.82 1.94
C ARG A 65 -11.22 10.31 2.21
N SER A 66 -10.10 10.90 2.58
CA SER A 66 -10.04 12.30 2.93
C SER A 66 -8.96 13.05 2.17
N GLY A 67 -7.87 12.41 1.74
CA GLY A 67 -6.74 13.13 1.14
C GLY A 67 -5.75 13.66 2.18
N LEU A 68 -5.77 13.14 3.41
CA LEU A 68 -4.99 13.66 4.53
C LEU A 68 -3.50 13.74 4.23
N VAL A 69 -2.89 12.66 3.76
CA VAL A 69 -1.44 12.61 3.52
C VAL A 69 -1.08 13.61 2.42
N TRP A 70 -1.83 13.66 1.33
CA TRP A 70 -1.63 14.66 0.29
C TRP A 70 -1.81 16.09 0.81
N ARG A 71 -2.87 16.40 1.55
CA ARG A 71 -3.05 17.73 2.14
C ARG A 71 -1.89 18.12 3.06
N CYS A 72 -1.38 17.17 3.84
CA CYS A 72 -0.23 17.38 4.70
C CYS A 72 1.02 17.71 3.86
N MET A 73 1.33 16.90 2.85
CA MET A 73 2.48 17.11 1.96
C MET A 73 2.40 18.46 1.23
N ARG A 74 1.21 18.85 0.75
CA ARG A 74 0.97 20.11 0.03
C ARG A 74 1.27 21.36 0.87
N ARG A 75 1.25 21.27 2.20
CA ARG A 75 1.59 22.38 3.09
C ARG A 75 3.10 22.55 3.28
N ASN A 76 3.91 21.58 2.85
CA ASN A 76 5.36 21.65 3.03
C ASN A 76 5.98 22.56 1.96
N PRO A 77 6.57 23.71 2.33
CA PRO A 77 7.15 24.63 1.36
C PRO A 77 8.37 24.05 0.63
N HIS A 78 9.08 23.07 1.20
CA HIS A 78 10.17 22.36 0.51
C HIS A 78 9.63 21.51 -0.65
N VAL A 79 8.51 20.81 -0.45
CA VAL A 79 7.86 20.01 -1.50
C VAL A 79 7.40 20.91 -2.65
N ILE A 80 6.74 22.03 -2.34
CA ILE A 80 6.30 23.02 -3.34
C ILE A 80 7.50 23.53 -4.15
N ARG A 81 8.57 23.97 -3.47
CA ARG A 81 9.76 24.50 -4.14
C ARG A 81 10.42 23.44 -5.03
N ALA A 82 10.56 22.21 -4.53
CA ALA A 82 11.16 21.12 -5.28
C ALA A 82 10.35 20.78 -6.55
N LEU A 83 9.02 20.68 -6.43
CA LEU A 83 8.14 20.43 -7.58
C LEU A 83 8.24 21.54 -8.64
N ARG A 84 8.25 22.82 -8.21
CA ARG A 84 8.42 23.96 -9.12
C ARG A 84 9.79 23.94 -9.80
N ALA A 85 10.85 23.67 -9.04
CA ALA A 85 12.21 23.56 -9.58
C ALA A 85 12.35 22.41 -10.59
N ALA A 86 11.59 21.33 -10.41
CA ALA A 86 11.50 20.22 -11.35
C ALA A 86 10.56 20.47 -12.55
N GLY A 87 9.98 21.67 -12.68
CA GLY A 87 9.14 22.06 -13.83
C GLY A 87 7.66 21.64 -13.74
N PHE A 88 7.21 21.07 -12.61
CA PHE A 88 5.79 20.76 -12.41
C PHE A 88 4.97 22.05 -12.26
N THR A 89 3.78 22.07 -12.87
CA THR A 89 2.84 23.20 -12.82
C THR A 89 1.39 22.69 -12.74
N GLY A 90 0.43 23.58 -12.41
CA GLY A 90 -1.00 23.26 -12.42
C GLY A 90 -1.53 22.63 -11.12
N GLY A 91 -2.84 22.39 -11.11
CA GLY A 91 -3.56 21.85 -9.95
C GLY A 91 -3.35 22.66 -8.68
N TRP A 92 -3.24 21.98 -7.54
CA TRP A 92 -3.05 22.61 -6.22
C TRP A 92 -1.73 23.39 -6.09
N LEU A 93 -0.77 23.18 -6.99
CA LEU A 93 0.52 23.87 -6.97
C LEU A 93 0.40 25.34 -7.44
N SER A 94 -0.62 25.63 -8.25
CA SER A 94 -0.98 26.98 -8.70
C SER A 94 -1.64 27.79 -7.58
N ASP A 95 -2.52 27.16 -6.79
CA ASP A 95 -3.24 27.82 -5.68
C ASP A 95 -2.31 28.18 -4.51
N ALA A 96 -1.20 27.45 -4.35
CA ALA A 96 -0.20 27.69 -3.32
C ALA A 96 0.60 29.00 -3.50
N GLY A 97 0.29 29.81 -4.51
CA GLY A 97 0.84 31.16 -4.73
C GLY A 97 -0.16 32.30 -4.56
N GLY A 98 -1.44 32.02 -4.34
CA GLY A 98 -2.50 33.02 -4.19
C GLY A 98 -2.93 33.14 -2.73
N GLY A 99 -2.40 34.12 -2.01
CA GLY A 99 -2.97 34.53 -0.75
C GLY A 99 -4.34 35.18 -0.95
N SER A 100 -5.30 34.75 -0.14
CA SER A 100 -6.34 35.60 0.44
C SER A 100 -6.44 35.24 1.91
#